data_AF-A0A5M3MI74-F1
#
_entry.id   AF-A0A5M3MI74-F1
#
_cell.length_a   1.000
_cell.length_b   1.000
_cell.length_c   1.000
_cell.angle_alpha   90.00
_cell.angle_beta   90.00
_cell.angle_gamma   90.00
#
_symmetry.space_group_name_H-M   'P 1'
#
loop_
_entity.id
_entity.type
_entity.pdbx_description
1 polymer ?
#
loop_
_entity_poly.entity_id
_entity_poly.type
_entity_poly.pdbx_seq_one_letter_code
_entity_poly.pdbx_strand_id
1 'polypeptide(L)'
;MQLNLVQETRKAVSGPVPVQEFIDSFLPTGSIATVKPKSLKAPFSKVAKQAMNLEKKMYGPIETALGPFLPGFKVKKTADQVNPKWFVHGHNVKPDLAVFNETGLKTGLEDMELYIEVKRDKNEDPFKDRCKSASGFVRDVDIGRKTLGQLISYAIPHLGAQFRCFGYSMLIAGTYARLIRWDRAGAVVSARFDYTKDHKLLTEFCWRFAHASKEDRGIDTSVRKTEISEFEQDKIREFLGMADGEDLYEYDVVD
;
A
#
# COMPACT_ATOMS: atom_id res chain seq x y z
N MET A 1 17.23 11.58 5.92
CA MET A 1 16.05 10.81 6.38
C MET A 1 15.94 9.45 5.70
N GLN A 2 15.69 9.38 4.38
CA GLN A 2 15.47 8.10 3.68
C GLN A 2 16.63 7.08 3.83
N LEU A 3 17.89 7.53 3.83
CA LEU A 3 19.05 6.63 4.01
C LEU A 3 19.10 5.96 5.40
N ASN A 4 18.76 6.67 6.47
CA ASN A 4 18.74 6.11 7.83
C ASN A 4 17.60 5.10 7.98
N LEU A 5 16.40 5.45 7.49
CA LEU A 5 15.24 4.55 7.46
C LEU A 5 15.53 3.26 6.69
N VAL A 6 16.26 3.36 5.58
CA VAL A 6 16.69 2.20 4.78
C VAL A 6 17.65 1.31 5.56
N GLN A 7 18.60 1.87 6.33
CA GLN A 7 19.51 1.06 7.13
C GLN A 7 18.81 0.31 8.26
N GLU A 8 17.87 0.95 8.95
CA GLU A 8 17.07 0.35 10.03
C GLU A 8 16.13 -0.73 9.49
N THR A 9 15.36 -0.39 8.44
CA THR A 9 14.34 -1.29 7.87
C THR A 9 14.96 -2.51 7.21
N ARG A 10 16.19 -2.42 6.69
CA ARG A 10 16.84 -3.55 5.98
C ARG A 10 16.89 -4.84 6.80
N LYS A 11 17.01 -4.75 8.12
CA LYS A 11 17.02 -5.92 9.02
C LYS A 11 15.62 -6.45 9.32
N ALA A 12 14.60 -5.67 9.02
CA ALA A 12 13.19 -5.92 9.31
C ALA A 12 12.36 -6.24 8.05
N VAL A 13 13.01 -6.39 6.88
CA VAL A 13 12.36 -6.88 5.66
C VAL A 13 12.55 -8.39 5.53
N SER A 14 11.44 -9.11 5.42
CA SER A 14 11.40 -10.55 5.17
C SER A 14 10.95 -10.86 3.75
N GLY A 15 11.63 -11.80 3.10
CA GLY A 15 11.30 -12.28 1.75
C GLY A 15 12.48 -12.95 1.05
N PRO A 16 12.29 -13.44 -0.19
CA PRO A 16 11.03 -13.42 -0.93
C PRO A 16 10.06 -14.51 -0.45
N VAL A 17 8.78 -14.16 -0.27
CA VAL A 17 7.70 -15.15 -0.08
C VAL A 17 7.11 -15.52 -1.45
N PRO A 18 6.91 -16.80 -1.81
CA PRO A 18 6.20 -17.17 -3.04
C PRO A 18 4.89 -16.39 -3.19
N VAL A 19 4.61 -15.87 -4.39
CA VAL A 19 3.52 -14.87 -4.57
C VAL A 19 2.16 -15.43 -4.17
N GLN A 20 1.86 -16.67 -4.53
CA GLN A 20 0.60 -17.31 -4.15
C GLN A 20 0.51 -17.53 -2.63
N GLU A 21 1.60 -17.96 -1.99
CA GLU A 21 1.69 -18.11 -0.54
C GLU A 21 1.49 -16.77 0.20
N PHE A 22 2.06 -15.68 -0.33
CA PHE A 22 1.82 -14.33 0.19
C PHE A 22 0.33 -13.98 0.15
N ILE A 23 -0.34 -14.22 -0.99
CA ILE A 23 -1.76 -13.92 -1.16
C ILE A 23 -2.60 -14.81 -0.23
N ASP A 24 -2.33 -16.11 -0.18
CA ASP A 24 -3.11 -17.05 0.64
C ASP A 24 -2.94 -16.81 2.14
N SER A 25 -1.74 -16.39 2.58
CA SER A 25 -1.46 -16.13 4.00
C SER A 25 -2.06 -14.82 4.50
N PHE A 26 -2.05 -13.76 3.68
CA PHE A 26 -2.44 -12.43 4.12
C PHE A 26 -3.82 -11.98 3.62
N LEU A 27 -4.34 -12.61 2.58
CA LEU A 27 -5.67 -12.37 2.01
C LEU A 27 -6.33 -13.73 1.69
N PRO A 28 -6.68 -14.53 2.72
CA PRO A 28 -7.31 -15.81 2.51
C PRO A 28 -8.69 -15.67 1.84
N THR A 29 -9.08 -16.66 1.03
CA THR A 29 -10.31 -16.61 0.21
C THR A 29 -11.62 -16.79 0.98
N GLY A 30 -11.56 -17.08 2.28
CA GLY A 30 -12.65 -17.50 3.17
C GLY A 30 -14.06 -17.53 2.54
N SER A 31 -14.67 -16.34 2.41
CA SER A 31 -16.07 -16.16 2.02
C SER A 31 -16.28 -15.31 0.75
N ILE A 32 -15.30 -15.22 -0.16
CA ILE A 32 -15.47 -14.43 -1.40
C ILE A 32 -16.52 -15.11 -2.30
N ALA A 33 -17.78 -14.70 -2.17
CA ALA A 33 -18.93 -15.26 -2.88
C ALA A 33 -19.04 -14.80 -4.34
N THR A 34 -18.24 -13.79 -4.72
CA THR A 34 -18.31 -13.13 -6.03
C THR A 34 -17.33 -13.74 -7.02
N VAL A 35 -17.79 -13.94 -8.26
CA VAL A 35 -16.95 -14.46 -9.34
C VAL A 35 -15.94 -13.41 -9.77
N LYS A 36 -14.64 -13.71 -9.62
CA LYS A 36 -13.57 -12.84 -10.12
C LYS A 36 -13.71 -12.61 -11.63
N PRO A 37 -13.63 -11.36 -12.11
CA PRO A 37 -13.66 -11.07 -13.54
C PRO A 37 -12.57 -11.83 -14.30
N LYS A 38 -12.82 -12.12 -15.57
CA LYS A 38 -11.80 -12.71 -16.44
C LYS A 38 -10.68 -11.71 -16.67
N SER A 39 -9.46 -12.09 -16.29
CA SER A 39 -8.30 -11.24 -16.51
C SER A 39 -7.76 -11.34 -17.93
N LEU A 40 -7.74 -10.19 -18.61
CA LEU A 40 -7.28 -10.04 -19.98
C LEU A 40 -5.81 -9.62 -20.00
N LYS A 41 -5.02 -10.20 -20.91
CA LYS A 41 -3.58 -9.88 -21.07
C LYS A 41 -3.33 -8.50 -21.67
N ALA A 42 -4.26 -7.98 -22.48
CA ALA A 42 -4.06 -6.77 -23.26
C ALA A 42 -3.80 -5.49 -22.42
N PRO A 43 -4.54 -5.21 -21.34
CA PRO A 43 -4.24 -4.09 -20.44
C PRO A 43 -2.82 -4.13 -19.85
N PHE A 44 -2.38 -5.26 -19.32
CA PHE A 44 -1.03 -5.42 -18.73
C PHE A 44 0.09 -5.27 -19.77
N SER A 45 -0.15 -5.75 -20.99
CA SER A 45 0.78 -5.54 -22.10
C SER A 45 0.94 -4.06 -22.47
N LYS A 46 -0.10 -3.24 -22.30
CA LYS A 46 -0.01 -1.78 -22.51
C LYS A 46 0.88 -1.11 -21.46
N VAL A 47 0.81 -1.54 -20.20
CA VAL A 47 1.68 -1.03 -19.11
C VAL A 47 3.16 -1.24 -19.50
N ALA A 48 3.51 -2.47 -19.89
CA ALA A 48 4.87 -2.82 -20.29
C ALA A 48 5.38 -2.03 -21.49
N LYS A 49 4.52 -1.78 -22.50
CA LYS A 49 4.88 -0.92 -23.64
C LYS A 49 5.20 0.50 -23.20
N GLN A 50 4.47 1.05 -22.23
CA GLN A 50 4.70 2.41 -21.74
C GLN A 50 5.94 2.53 -20.84
N ALA A 51 6.37 1.44 -20.20
CA ALA A 51 7.63 1.40 -19.46
C ALA A 51 8.85 1.72 -20.34
N MET A 52 8.78 1.42 -21.64
CA MET A 52 9.82 1.77 -22.62
C MET A 52 9.87 3.27 -22.97
N ASN A 53 8.83 4.03 -22.61
CA ASN A 53 8.72 5.45 -22.92
C ASN A 53 9.08 6.31 -21.71
N LEU A 54 8.13 6.47 -20.78
CA LEU A 54 8.25 7.31 -19.59
C LEU A 54 7.44 6.67 -18.46
N GLU A 55 7.96 6.72 -17.24
CA GLU A 55 7.28 6.19 -16.03
C GLU A 55 5.86 6.75 -15.90
N LYS A 56 5.68 8.07 -16.04
CA LYS A 56 4.36 8.72 -15.97
C LYS A 56 3.35 8.21 -17.00
N LYS A 57 3.79 7.60 -18.12
CA LYS A 57 2.89 7.00 -19.12
C LYS A 57 2.39 5.62 -18.70
N MET A 58 2.96 5.00 -17.66
CA MET A 58 2.51 3.70 -17.13
C MET A 58 1.26 3.83 -16.26
N TYR A 59 1.05 4.99 -15.62
CA TYR A 59 -0.01 5.21 -14.62
C TYR A 59 -1.42 4.91 -15.13
N GLY A 60 -1.87 5.56 -16.21
CA GLY A 60 -3.21 5.33 -16.77
C GLY A 60 -3.46 3.87 -17.21
N PRO A 61 -2.51 3.21 -17.90
CA PRO A 61 -2.58 1.77 -18.15
C PRO A 61 -2.70 0.90 -16.90
N ILE A 62 -2.01 1.24 -15.80
CA ILE A 62 -2.12 0.51 -14.53
C ILE A 62 -3.53 0.71 -13.95
N GLU A 63 -4.03 1.94 -13.88
CA GLU A 63 -5.40 2.23 -13.43
C GLU A 63 -6.43 1.39 -14.22
N THR A 64 -6.28 1.37 -15.55
CA THR A 64 -7.17 0.59 -16.44
C THR A 64 -7.05 -0.92 -16.22
N ALA A 65 -5.83 -1.43 -15.98
CA ALA A 65 -5.58 -2.86 -15.83
C ALA A 65 -6.07 -3.41 -14.48
N LEU A 66 -5.96 -2.60 -13.41
CA LEU A 66 -6.30 -3.02 -12.05
C LEU A 66 -7.75 -2.72 -11.67
N GLY A 67 -8.35 -1.65 -12.21
CA GLY A 67 -9.70 -1.20 -11.85
C GLY A 67 -10.77 -2.30 -11.81
N PRO A 68 -10.89 -3.16 -12.84
CA PRO A 68 -11.89 -4.25 -12.83
C PRO A 68 -11.74 -5.26 -11.67
N PHE A 69 -10.57 -5.32 -11.02
CA PHE A 69 -10.28 -6.25 -9.94
C PHE A 69 -10.32 -5.59 -8.56
N LEU A 70 -10.75 -4.33 -8.48
CA LEU A 70 -10.84 -3.55 -7.26
C LEU A 70 -12.27 -3.00 -7.05
N PRO A 71 -13.32 -3.85 -7.04
CA PRO A 71 -14.69 -3.36 -6.86
C PRO A 71 -14.83 -2.59 -5.53
N GLY A 72 -15.52 -1.44 -5.57
CA GLY A 72 -15.63 -0.55 -4.42
C GLY A 72 -14.41 0.34 -4.18
N PHE A 73 -13.37 0.23 -5.01
CA PHE A 73 -12.17 1.07 -4.93
C PHE A 73 -11.76 1.65 -6.28
N LYS A 74 -11.11 2.81 -6.24
CA LYS A 74 -10.57 3.52 -7.40
C LYS A 74 -9.06 3.65 -7.29
N VAL A 75 -8.35 3.22 -8.33
CA VAL A 75 -6.93 3.53 -8.51
C VAL A 75 -6.81 4.96 -9.05
N LYS A 76 -5.97 5.78 -8.43
CA LYS A 76 -5.75 7.17 -8.82
C LYS A 76 -4.28 7.51 -8.82
N LYS A 77 -3.85 8.23 -9.86
CA LYS A 77 -2.56 8.92 -9.86
C LYS A 77 -2.48 9.98 -8.76
N THR A 78 -1.44 9.86 -7.95
CA THR A 78 -1.13 10.76 -6.82
C THR A 78 0.20 11.49 -6.98
N ALA A 79 1.04 11.08 -7.94
CA ALA A 79 2.37 11.66 -8.19
C ALA A 79 2.42 13.20 -8.30
N ASP A 80 1.34 13.82 -8.80
CA ASP A 80 1.27 15.28 -9.00
C ASP A 80 0.41 15.99 -7.92
N GLN A 81 -0.13 15.26 -6.94
CA GLN A 81 -0.92 15.88 -5.87
C GLN A 81 0.00 16.60 -4.87
N VAL A 82 -0.36 17.84 -4.54
CA VAL A 82 0.23 18.60 -3.44
C VAL A 82 -0.86 18.72 -2.39
N ASN A 83 -0.76 17.89 -1.35
CA ASN A 83 -1.64 18.00 -0.19
C ASN A 83 -0.76 18.40 1.01
N PRO A 84 -0.98 19.56 1.63
CA PRO A 84 -0.23 19.97 2.83
C PRO A 84 -0.30 18.96 3.97
N LYS A 85 -1.36 18.14 4.02
CA LYS A 85 -1.52 17.04 4.99
C LYS A 85 -0.69 15.80 4.63
N TRP A 86 -0.17 15.73 3.42
CA TRP A 86 0.74 14.67 2.98
C TRP A 86 2.19 15.08 3.24
N PHE A 87 2.44 15.61 4.44
CA PHE A 87 3.74 16.12 4.82
C PHE A 87 4.20 15.42 6.09
N VAL A 88 5.20 14.56 5.96
CA VAL A 88 5.71 13.77 7.08
C VAL A 88 7.20 14.01 7.21
N HIS A 89 7.64 14.43 8.40
CA HIS A 89 9.03 14.72 8.75
C HIS A 89 9.73 15.68 7.77
N GLY A 90 9.06 16.74 7.30
CA GLY A 90 9.70 17.72 6.40
C GLY A 90 9.58 17.38 4.90
N HIS A 91 8.92 16.28 4.54
CA HIS A 91 8.86 15.80 3.17
C HIS A 91 7.43 15.52 2.71
N ASN A 92 7.16 15.86 1.44
CA ASN A 92 5.90 15.47 0.82
C ASN A 92 5.87 13.95 0.60
N VAL A 93 4.82 13.31 1.08
CA VAL A 93 4.45 11.93 0.83
C VAL A 93 3.72 11.92 -0.51
N LYS A 94 4.25 11.24 -1.53
CA LYS A 94 3.65 11.23 -2.88
C LYS A 94 3.89 9.89 -3.56
N PRO A 95 3.17 8.82 -3.20
CA PRO A 95 3.17 7.61 -4.01
C PRO A 95 2.77 7.94 -5.46
N ASP A 96 3.21 7.12 -6.42
CA ASP A 96 2.87 7.33 -7.82
C ASP A 96 1.37 7.18 -8.07
N LEU A 97 0.81 6.08 -7.55
CA LEU A 97 -0.62 5.79 -7.53
C LEU A 97 -1.04 5.37 -6.12
N ALA A 98 -2.31 5.56 -5.83
CA ALA A 98 -2.95 5.05 -4.63
C ALA A 98 -4.34 4.51 -4.95
N VAL A 99 -4.81 3.60 -4.11
CA VAL A 99 -6.15 3.04 -4.15
C VAL A 99 -6.95 3.69 -3.03
N PHE A 100 -8.13 4.19 -3.37
CA PHE A 100 -9.05 4.84 -2.45
C PHE A 100 -10.40 4.15 -2.51
N ASN A 101 -11.20 4.24 -1.45
CA ASN A 101 -12.60 3.85 -1.50
C ASN A 101 -13.35 4.67 -2.57
N GLU A 102 -14.19 4.04 -3.39
CA GLU A 102 -14.93 4.71 -4.47
C GLU A 102 -15.82 5.84 -3.92
N THR A 103 -16.47 5.59 -2.79
CA THR A 103 -17.41 6.53 -2.15
C THR A 103 -16.71 7.69 -1.44
N GLY A 104 -15.39 7.60 -1.24
CA GLY A 104 -14.59 8.66 -0.64
C GLY A 104 -14.60 9.93 -1.49
N LEU A 105 -15.02 11.05 -0.91
CA LEU A 105 -15.01 12.37 -1.55
C LEU A 105 -13.61 12.97 -1.68
N LYS A 106 -12.62 12.43 -0.96
CA LYS A 106 -11.26 12.97 -0.84
C LYS A 106 -10.23 11.90 -1.24
N THR A 107 -9.07 12.37 -1.70
CA THR A 107 -7.87 11.54 -1.97
C THR A 107 -6.80 11.86 -0.94
N GLY A 108 -7.17 11.80 0.34
CA GLY A 108 -6.31 12.05 1.49
C GLY A 108 -5.51 10.82 1.93
N LEU A 109 -4.51 11.00 2.80
CA LEU A 109 -3.77 9.85 3.36
C LEU A 109 -4.70 9.05 4.29
N GLU A 110 -5.65 9.74 4.91
CA GLU A 110 -6.75 9.23 5.72
C GLU A 110 -7.71 8.29 4.95
N ASP A 111 -7.75 8.36 3.62
CA ASP A 111 -8.64 7.56 2.76
C ASP A 111 -7.89 6.52 1.91
N MET A 112 -6.56 6.52 1.97
CA MET A 112 -5.72 5.63 1.16
C MET A 112 -5.77 4.19 1.71
N GLU A 113 -6.09 3.22 0.86
CA GLU A 113 -6.25 1.81 1.24
C GLU A 113 -5.00 0.97 0.91
N LEU A 114 -4.34 1.29 -0.20
CA LEU A 114 -2.99 0.82 -0.52
C LEU A 114 -2.32 1.83 -1.47
N TYR A 115 -0.99 1.79 -1.56
CA TYR A 115 -0.24 2.59 -2.53
C TYR A 115 0.57 1.73 -3.50
N ILE A 116 0.90 2.31 -4.65
CA ILE A 116 1.66 1.66 -5.71
C ILE A 116 2.83 2.57 -6.07
N GLU A 117 4.05 2.05 -5.92
CA GLU A 117 5.24 2.66 -6.48
C GLU A 117 5.52 2.07 -7.86
N VAL A 118 5.81 2.94 -8.83
CA VAL A 118 6.02 2.55 -10.22
C VAL A 118 7.40 2.98 -10.65
N LYS A 119 8.19 2.03 -11.12
CA LYS A 119 9.49 2.23 -11.74
C LYS A 119 9.47 1.72 -13.17
N ARG A 120 10.06 2.48 -14.08
CA ARG A 120 10.17 2.05 -15.48
C ARG A 120 11.16 0.90 -15.66
N ASP A 121 12.27 0.89 -14.91
CA ASP A 121 13.31 -0.13 -15.05
C ASP A 121 13.20 -1.18 -13.94
N LYS A 122 13.17 -2.46 -14.34
CA LYS A 122 13.22 -3.61 -13.44
C LYS A 122 14.44 -3.61 -12.51
N ASN A 123 15.52 -2.92 -12.89
CA ASN A 123 16.73 -2.79 -12.09
C ASN A 123 16.58 -1.83 -10.91
N GLU A 124 15.48 -1.08 -10.84
CA GLU A 124 15.12 -0.21 -9.71
C GLU A 124 14.40 -0.96 -8.58
N ASP A 125 14.04 -2.23 -8.80
CA ASP A 125 13.55 -3.14 -7.75
C ASP A 125 14.59 -3.21 -6.62
N PRO A 126 14.23 -2.87 -5.36
CA PRO A 126 15.19 -2.86 -4.26
C PRO A 126 15.44 -4.23 -3.65
N PHE A 127 14.87 -5.32 -4.18
CA PHE A 127 15.01 -6.67 -3.63
C PHE A 127 15.63 -7.69 -4.62
N LYS A 128 16.16 -8.79 -4.10
CA LYS A 128 16.82 -9.89 -4.84
C LYS A 128 16.25 -11.24 -4.41
N ASP A 129 15.51 -11.90 -5.29
CA ASP A 129 14.89 -13.20 -4.95
C ASP A 129 15.91 -14.33 -4.76
N ARG A 130 17.04 -14.26 -5.45
CA ARG A 130 18.10 -15.28 -5.38
C ARG A 130 19.18 -14.82 -4.41
N CYS A 131 18.95 -15.01 -3.12
CA CYS A 131 19.96 -14.75 -2.08
C CYS A 131 20.11 -15.95 -1.15
N LYS A 132 21.37 -16.29 -0.82
CA LYS A 132 21.71 -17.41 0.07
C LYS A 132 21.48 -17.09 1.56
N SER A 133 21.17 -15.85 1.89
CA SER A 133 20.92 -15.37 3.26
C SER A 133 19.84 -14.28 3.26
N ALA A 134 19.10 -14.19 4.36
CA ALA A 134 18.09 -13.14 4.57
C ALA A 134 18.67 -11.71 4.44
N SER A 135 19.92 -11.50 4.88
CA SER A 135 20.64 -10.21 4.74
C SER A 135 20.93 -9.78 3.29
N GLY A 136 20.86 -10.72 2.35
CA GLY A 136 21.07 -10.47 0.92
C GLY A 136 19.82 -10.01 0.18
N PHE A 137 18.62 -10.23 0.75
CA PHE A 137 17.35 -10.00 0.08
C PHE A 137 17.16 -8.53 -0.32
N VAL A 138 17.47 -7.59 0.56
CA VAL A 138 17.47 -6.16 0.25
C VAL A 138 18.77 -5.77 -0.49
N ARG A 139 18.61 -5.10 -1.64
CA ARG A 139 19.71 -4.67 -2.50
C ARG A 139 20.42 -3.46 -1.93
N ASP A 140 21.69 -3.65 -1.64
CA ASP A 140 22.55 -2.59 -1.12
C ASP A 140 23.29 -1.84 -2.24
N VAL A 141 22.51 -1.20 -3.12
CA VAL A 141 23.03 -0.31 -4.18
C VAL A 141 22.16 0.94 -4.24
N ASP A 142 22.71 2.07 -4.67
CA ASP A 142 22.06 3.38 -4.54
C ASP A 142 20.67 3.43 -5.17
N ILE A 143 20.49 2.83 -6.35
CA ILE A 143 19.18 2.77 -7.01
C ILE A 143 18.15 1.96 -6.20
N GLY A 144 18.58 0.87 -5.56
CA GLY A 144 17.72 0.06 -4.69
C GLY A 144 17.42 0.79 -3.37
N ARG A 145 18.42 1.42 -2.75
CA ARG A 145 18.24 2.23 -1.54
C ARG A 145 17.25 3.37 -1.78
N LYS A 146 17.30 4.02 -2.95
CA LYS A 146 16.35 5.07 -3.33
C LYS A 146 14.92 4.55 -3.41
N THR A 147 14.67 3.48 -4.16
CA THR A 147 13.31 2.90 -4.27
C THR A 147 12.79 2.40 -2.93
N LEU A 148 13.62 1.75 -2.12
CA LEU A 148 13.24 1.31 -0.78
C LEU A 148 12.92 2.50 0.14
N GLY A 149 13.73 3.56 0.08
CA GLY A 149 13.49 4.80 0.82
C GLY A 149 12.16 5.45 0.46
N GLN A 150 11.75 5.41 -0.81
CA GLN A 150 10.43 5.88 -1.24
C GLN A 150 9.32 5.00 -0.68
N LEU A 151 9.42 3.68 -0.85
CA LEU A 151 8.45 2.71 -0.31
C LEU A 151 8.23 2.90 1.19
N ILE A 152 9.30 3.01 1.99
CA ILE A 152 9.22 3.23 3.44
C ILE A 152 8.62 4.61 3.75
N SER A 153 9.02 5.65 3.01
CA SER A 153 8.51 7.00 3.23
C SER A 153 7.02 7.15 2.99
N TYR A 154 6.39 6.20 2.28
CA TYR A 154 4.94 6.14 2.10
C TYR A 154 4.27 5.17 3.07
N ALA A 155 4.95 4.09 3.48
CA ALA A 155 4.45 3.15 4.49
C ALA A 155 4.19 3.85 5.84
N ILE A 156 5.15 4.65 6.32
CA ILE A 156 5.06 5.36 7.61
C ILE A 156 3.78 6.22 7.70
N PRO A 157 3.56 7.20 6.81
CA PRO A 157 2.33 7.99 6.80
C PRO A 157 1.08 7.17 6.55
N HIS A 158 1.14 6.15 5.69
CA HIS A 158 -0.03 5.29 5.43
C HIS A 158 -0.52 4.58 6.70
N LEU A 159 0.42 4.05 7.50
CA LEU A 159 0.13 3.40 8.78
C LEU A 159 -0.19 4.39 9.91
N GLY A 160 0.23 5.65 9.78
CA GLY A 160 0.07 6.68 10.81
C GLY A 160 -1.15 7.59 10.62
N ALA A 161 -1.64 7.75 9.39
CA ALA A 161 -2.78 8.61 9.06
C ALA A 161 -4.14 7.92 9.30
N GLN A 162 -4.14 6.61 9.52
CA GLN A 162 -5.31 5.80 9.84
C GLN A 162 -4.95 4.89 11.01
N PHE A 163 -5.94 4.50 11.81
CA PHE A 163 -5.77 3.45 12.82
C PHE A 163 -5.52 2.12 12.10
N ARG A 164 -4.24 1.84 11.82
CA ARG A 164 -3.79 0.66 11.08
C ARG A 164 -2.77 -0.14 11.88
N CYS A 165 -3.04 -1.43 12.03
CA CYS A 165 -2.06 -2.39 12.53
C CYS A 165 -1.03 -2.73 11.44
N PHE A 166 -1.46 -2.75 10.19
CA PHE A 166 -0.64 -3.03 9.02
C PHE A 166 -1.25 -2.41 7.74
N GLY A 167 -0.55 -2.51 6.62
CA GLY A 167 -1.03 -1.99 5.34
C GLY A 167 -0.30 -2.62 4.16
N TYR A 168 -0.87 -2.48 2.96
CA TYR A 168 -0.30 -3.07 1.76
C TYR A 168 0.25 -2.03 0.80
N SER A 169 1.21 -2.44 -0.01
CA SER A 169 1.65 -1.71 -1.18
C SER A 169 2.04 -2.64 -2.31
N MET A 170 2.09 -2.10 -3.53
CA MET A 170 2.63 -2.80 -4.70
C MET A 170 3.83 -2.03 -5.25
N LEU A 171 4.83 -2.76 -5.72
CA LEU A 171 5.90 -2.21 -6.54
C LEU A 171 5.76 -2.74 -7.96
N ILE A 172 5.61 -1.86 -8.93
CA ILE A 172 5.67 -2.19 -10.36
C ILE A 172 7.02 -1.72 -10.90
N ALA A 173 7.86 -2.62 -11.39
CA ALA A 173 9.19 -2.29 -11.92
C ALA A 173 9.37 -2.88 -13.33
N GLY A 174 9.19 -2.05 -14.36
CA GLY A 174 9.12 -2.49 -15.75
C GLY A 174 7.96 -3.46 -15.96
N THR A 175 8.25 -4.71 -16.31
CA THR A 175 7.24 -5.79 -16.49
C THR A 175 7.04 -6.64 -15.24
N TYR A 176 7.70 -6.31 -14.14
CA TYR A 176 7.66 -7.09 -12.91
C TYR A 176 6.85 -6.39 -11.82
N ALA A 177 6.29 -7.18 -10.92
CA ALA A 177 5.58 -6.72 -9.74
C ALA A 177 6.08 -7.40 -8.47
N ARG A 178 5.89 -6.73 -7.33
CA ARG A 178 5.96 -7.29 -5.98
C ARG A 178 4.77 -6.82 -5.16
N LEU A 179 4.30 -7.70 -4.30
CA LEU A 179 3.33 -7.41 -3.24
C LEU A 179 4.09 -7.21 -1.93
N ILE A 180 3.69 -6.22 -1.15
CA ILE A 180 4.35 -5.86 0.10
C ILE A 180 3.31 -5.65 1.18
N ARG A 181 3.50 -6.26 2.35
CA ARG A 181 2.73 -6.00 3.57
C ARG A 181 3.65 -5.32 4.57
N TRP A 182 3.25 -4.18 5.08
CA TRP A 182 3.96 -3.36 6.05
C TRP A 182 3.26 -3.42 7.40
N ASP A 183 4.03 -3.45 8.47
CA ASP A 183 3.55 -3.13 9.81
C ASP A 183 4.54 -2.18 10.50
N ARG A 184 4.34 -1.92 11.79
CA ARG A 184 5.22 -1.03 12.55
C ARG A 184 6.62 -1.61 12.80
N ALA A 185 6.81 -2.91 12.63
CA ALA A 185 8.09 -3.59 12.81
C ALA A 185 8.89 -3.72 11.51
N GLY A 186 8.24 -3.80 10.35
CA GLY A 186 8.94 -3.95 9.08
C GLY A 186 8.03 -4.29 7.90
N ALA A 187 8.50 -5.19 7.04
CA ALA A 187 7.78 -5.60 5.84
C ALA A 187 7.97 -7.06 5.47
N VAL A 188 6.92 -7.68 4.94
CA VAL A 188 6.97 -8.96 4.22
C VAL A 188 6.79 -8.68 2.73
N VAL A 189 7.66 -9.25 1.90
CA VAL A 189 7.72 -8.96 0.46
C VAL A 189 7.62 -10.26 -0.35
N SER A 190 6.74 -10.26 -1.35
CA SER A 190 6.63 -11.38 -2.27
C SER A 190 7.87 -11.54 -3.16
N ALA A 191 8.07 -12.75 -3.70
CA ALA A 191 8.91 -12.98 -4.86
C ALA A 191 8.47 -12.06 -6.01
N ARG A 192 9.41 -11.74 -6.88
CA ARG A 192 9.14 -10.94 -8.07
C ARG A 192 8.45 -11.81 -9.11
N PHE A 193 7.40 -11.31 -9.73
CA PHE A 193 6.70 -12.00 -10.81
C PHE A 193 6.46 -11.08 -12.01
N ASP A 194 6.41 -11.65 -13.20
CA ASP A 194 6.16 -10.93 -14.44
C ASP A 194 4.65 -10.80 -14.66
N TYR A 195 4.08 -9.64 -14.30
CA TYR A 195 2.64 -9.41 -14.38
C TYR A 195 2.12 -9.35 -15.82
N THR A 196 2.99 -9.32 -16.84
CA THR A 196 2.59 -9.38 -18.25
C THR A 196 2.43 -10.81 -18.76
N LYS A 197 3.06 -11.77 -18.07
CA LYS A 197 2.97 -13.20 -18.35
C LYS A 197 1.95 -13.88 -17.46
N ASP A 198 2.00 -13.56 -16.17
CA ASP A 198 1.07 -14.08 -15.16
C ASP A 198 0.35 -12.93 -14.45
N HIS A 199 -0.51 -12.27 -15.20
CA HIS A 199 -1.41 -11.23 -14.68
C HIS A 199 -2.42 -11.79 -13.66
N LYS A 200 -2.59 -13.12 -13.57
CA LYS A 200 -3.57 -13.73 -12.66
C LYS A 200 -3.17 -13.51 -11.20
N LEU A 201 -1.88 -13.52 -10.88
CA LEU A 201 -1.39 -13.25 -9.53
C LEU A 201 -1.72 -11.82 -9.07
N LEU A 202 -1.43 -10.81 -9.91
CA LEU A 202 -1.72 -9.42 -9.57
C LEU A 202 -3.22 -9.16 -9.45
N THR A 203 -4.01 -9.73 -10.36
CA THR A 203 -5.47 -9.59 -10.34
C THR A 203 -6.14 -10.39 -9.23
N GLU A 204 -5.57 -11.52 -8.81
CA GLU A 204 -6.00 -12.24 -7.61
C GLU A 204 -5.77 -11.41 -6.35
N PHE A 205 -4.57 -10.85 -6.17
CA PHE A 205 -4.28 -9.98 -5.03
C PHE A 205 -5.27 -8.82 -4.95
N CYS A 206 -5.46 -8.06 -6.04
CA CYS A 206 -6.41 -6.96 -6.08
C CYS A 206 -7.84 -7.42 -5.76
N TRP A 207 -8.28 -8.53 -6.35
CA TRP A 207 -9.62 -9.06 -6.14
C TRP A 207 -9.86 -9.44 -4.68
N ARG A 208 -8.91 -10.17 -4.07
CA ARG A 208 -9.04 -10.55 -2.66
C ARG A 208 -8.94 -9.34 -1.74
N PHE A 209 -8.04 -8.41 -2.03
CA PHE A 209 -7.92 -7.15 -1.28
C PHE A 209 -9.24 -6.37 -1.26
N ALA A 210 -9.92 -6.28 -2.40
CA ALA A 210 -11.18 -5.56 -2.50
C ALA A 210 -12.35 -6.22 -1.75
N HIS A 211 -12.28 -7.53 -1.52
CA HIS A 211 -13.29 -8.28 -0.77
C HIS A 211 -12.89 -8.57 0.68
N ALA A 212 -11.65 -8.26 1.06
CA ALA A 212 -11.18 -8.39 2.43
C ALA A 212 -11.97 -7.47 3.35
N SER A 213 -12.11 -7.85 4.63
CA SER A 213 -12.68 -6.96 5.63
C SER A 213 -11.77 -5.74 5.88
N LYS A 214 -12.22 -4.78 6.67
CA LYS A 214 -11.37 -3.64 7.06
C LYS A 214 -10.15 -4.12 7.86
N GLU A 215 -10.37 -5.09 8.76
CA GLU A 215 -9.36 -5.75 9.58
C GLU A 215 -8.32 -6.49 8.73
N ASP A 216 -8.76 -7.25 7.73
CA ASP A 216 -7.86 -7.97 6.82
C ASP A 216 -7.08 -7.03 5.90
N ARG A 217 -7.59 -5.80 5.67
CA ARG A 217 -6.85 -4.70 5.04
C ARG A 217 -5.93 -3.94 5.99
N GLY A 218 -5.97 -4.28 7.28
CA GLY A 218 -5.08 -3.77 8.32
C GLY A 218 -5.63 -2.59 9.11
N ILE A 219 -6.90 -2.23 8.95
CA ILE A 219 -7.59 -1.24 9.81
C ILE A 219 -7.82 -1.87 11.18
N ASP A 220 -7.47 -1.14 12.22
CA ASP A 220 -7.82 -1.45 13.59
C ASP A 220 -9.29 -1.07 13.84
N THR A 221 -10.17 -2.06 13.92
CA THR A 221 -11.61 -1.83 14.16
C THR A 221 -11.98 -1.80 15.64
N SER A 222 -11.02 -1.98 16.55
CA SER A 222 -11.23 -1.69 17.97
C SER A 222 -11.38 -0.18 18.21
N VAL A 223 -10.81 0.66 17.34
CA VAL A 223 -10.89 2.12 17.42
C VAL A 223 -12.03 2.64 16.53
N ARG A 224 -12.94 3.42 17.12
CA ARG A 224 -14.07 4.05 16.41
C ARG A 224 -14.31 5.48 16.88
N LYS A 225 -14.97 6.28 16.03
CA LYS A 225 -15.44 7.61 16.46
C LYS A 225 -16.42 7.41 17.61
N THR A 226 -16.31 8.27 18.62
CA THR A 226 -17.20 8.14 19.78
C THR A 226 -18.65 8.46 19.42
N GLU A 227 -19.58 7.74 20.03
CA GLU A 227 -21.03 7.95 19.88
C GLU A 227 -21.64 8.74 21.05
N ILE A 228 -20.82 9.18 22.02
CA ILE A 228 -21.27 9.99 23.16
C ILE A 228 -21.74 11.38 22.72
N SER A 229 -22.56 12.02 23.55
CA SER A 229 -23.16 13.32 23.21
C SER A 229 -22.11 14.42 23.03
N GLU A 230 -22.36 15.40 22.15
CA GLU A 230 -21.43 16.53 21.92
C GLU A 230 -21.10 17.27 23.24
N PHE A 231 -22.08 17.39 24.13
CA PHE A 231 -21.89 17.97 25.46
C PHE A 231 -20.89 17.18 26.32
N GLU A 232 -20.88 15.86 26.24
CA GLU A 232 -19.88 15.02 26.90
C GLU A 232 -18.52 15.09 26.21
N GLN A 233 -18.51 15.15 24.87
CA GLN A 233 -17.28 15.33 24.09
C GLN A 233 -16.58 16.63 24.48
N ASP A 234 -17.31 17.75 24.62
CA ASP A 234 -16.74 19.04 25.01
C ASP A 234 -16.12 19.00 26.41
N LYS A 235 -16.79 18.33 27.36
CA LYS A 235 -16.23 18.12 28.71
C LYS A 235 -14.95 17.30 28.68
N ILE A 236 -14.90 16.26 27.85
CA ILE A 236 -13.70 15.43 27.69
C ILE A 236 -12.58 16.24 27.04
N ARG A 237 -12.86 17.02 26.01
CA ARG A 237 -11.88 17.91 25.37
C ARG A 237 -11.31 18.91 26.38
N GLU A 238 -12.17 19.56 27.16
CA GLU A 238 -11.77 20.47 28.24
C GLU A 238 -10.87 19.76 29.26
N PHE A 239 -11.29 18.58 29.75
CA PHE A 239 -10.53 17.81 30.73
C PHE A 239 -9.16 17.35 30.20
N LEU A 240 -9.07 16.96 28.92
CA LEU A 240 -7.83 16.52 28.28
C LEU A 240 -6.96 17.69 27.76
N GLY A 241 -7.45 18.93 27.82
CA GLY A 241 -6.77 20.10 27.26
C GLY A 241 -6.66 20.08 25.73
N MET A 242 -7.62 19.44 25.05
CA MET A 242 -7.70 19.34 23.59
C MET A 242 -8.33 20.60 22.99
N ALA A 243 -8.05 20.86 21.71
CA ALA A 243 -8.68 21.97 21.00
C ALA A 243 -10.12 21.66 20.59
N ASP A 244 -10.96 22.69 20.49
CA ASP A 244 -12.35 22.56 20.04
C ASP A 244 -12.42 21.92 18.64
N GLY A 245 -13.32 20.93 18.52
CA GLY A 245 -13.55 20.21 17.27
C GLY A 245 -12.50 19.15 16.92
N GLU A 246 -11.54 18.86 17.80
CA GLU A 246 -10.71 17.66 17.64
C GLU A 246 -11.56 16.40 17.75
N ASP A 247 -11.30 15.45 16.86
CA ASP A 247 -12.01 14.17 16.82
C ASP A 247 -11.67 13.35 18.07
N LEU A 248 -12.70 12.92 18.80
CA LEU A 248 -12.57 11.95 19.88
C LEU A 248 -12.87 10.53 19.38
N TYR A 249 -12.03 9.59 19.81
CA TYR A 249 -12.15 8.18 19.48
C TYR A 249 -12.27 7.36 20.75
N GLU A 250 -13.12 6.34 20.70
CA GLU A 250 -13.22 5.30 21.71
C GLU A 250 -12.54 4.02 21.20
N TYR A 251 -12.05 3.21 22.12
CA TYR A 251 -11.38 1.96 21.81
C TYR A 251 -11.88 0.84 22.73
N ASP A 252 -12.03 -0.35 22.18
CA ASP A 252 -12.38 -1.53 22.98
C ASP A 252 -11.16 -2.01 23.77
N VAL A 253 -11.28 -1.99 25.11
CA VAL A 253 -10.32 -2.62 26.00
C VAL A 253 -10.77 -4.07 26.18
N VAL A 254 -9.98 -5.00 25.66
CA VAL A 254 -10.19 -6.43 25.94
C VAL A 254 -9.35 -6.76 27.17
N ASP A 255 -10.02 -7.15 28.26
CA ASP A 255 -9.41 -7.59 29.53
C ASP A 255 -8.55 -8.87 29.37
#